data_AF-A0AAU8M1E4-F1
#
_entry.id   AF-A0AAU8M1E4-F1
#
_cell.length_a   1.000
_cell.length_b   1.000
_cell.length_c   1.000
_cell.angle_alpha   90.00
_cell.angle_beta   90.00
_cell.angle_gamma   90.00
#
_symmetry.space_group_name_H-M   'P 1'
#
loop_
_entity.id
_entity.type
_entity.pdbx_description
1 polymer ?
#
loop_
_entity_poly.entity_id
_entity_poly.type
_entity_poly.pdbx_seq_one_letter_code
_entity_poly.pdbx_strand_id
1 'polypeptide(L)'
;MDEAKNDIEEYHQLLRTAFDAYLEQLRTGGLEPSEGFLPYDFEEEIAARQWSYPGCRIVENELRELTNDLNSWHNSLLYWNAWNKVIQPCHTDEVKAWELRSEFLEPLVFYCLFQPASSRDRFTFVVTNAMHQVRLMVENGYKDYLEGDRKTPDEKPKYLVRRLKEKRLSKLISIWSAEKEEFMALLRAIDDEAYKKETSDYRNRHSHIIGPQLGIGYVRTVVRSVRENTTMTEQPDGTYIDTPTGKMVASYSIGGGTPPLDLEKAHAANLEQYRRARKCYESYRKLLAVGMEAMPLAGKPRGEQGKTE
;
A
#
# COMPACT_ATOMS: atom_id res chain seq x y z
N MET A 1 -6.68 -4.49 46.67
CA MET A 1 -5.68 -5.50 46.27
C MET A 1 -6.37 -6.71 45.65
N ASP A 2 -7.52 -7.13 46.18
CA ASP A 2 -8.32 -8.22 45.61
C ASP A 2 -9.12 -7.82 44.36
N GLU A 3 -9.66 -6.59 44.29
CA GLU A 3 -10.32 -6.06 43.07
C GLU A 3 -9.35 -6.00 41.87
N ALA A 4 -8.17 -5.41 42.05
CA ALA A 4 -7.16 -5.34 40.99
C ALA A 4 -6.67 -6.72 40.51
N LYS A 5 -6.70 -7.76 41.36
CA LYS A 5 -6.41 -9.13 40.95
C LYS A 5 -7.54 -9.74 40.14
N ASN A 6 -8.79 -9.44 40.51
CA ASN A 6 -9.97 -9.88 39.78
C ASN A 6 -10.03 -9.26 38.38
N ASP A 7 -9.74 -7.95 38.26
CA ASP A 7 -9.71 -7.23 36.98
C ASP A 7 -8.66 -7.83 36.02
N ILE A 8 -7.48 -8.19 36.53
CA ILE A 8 -6.41 -8.83 35.73
C ILE A 8 -6.83 -10.22 35.25
N GLU A 9 -7.49 -11.02 36.10
CA GLU A 9 -7.94 -12.35 35.71
C GLU A 9 -9.06 -12.29 34.68
N GLU A 10 -10.00 -11.35 34.83
CA GLU A 10 -11.06 -11.10 33.83
C GLU A 10 -10.46 -10.67 32.49
N TYR A 11 -9.46 -9.78 32.50
CA TYR A 11 -8.73 -9.38 31.29
C TYR A 11 -8.03 -10.56 30.62
N HIS A 12 -7.28 -11.38 31.38
CA HIS A 12 -6.62 -12.56 30.84
C HIS A 12 -7.61 -13.57 30.25
N GLN A 13 -8.74 -13.77 30.91
CA GLN A 13 -9.78 -14.67 30.43
C GLN A 13 -10.41 -14.14 29.13
N LEU A 14 -10.62 -12.82 29.03
CA LEU A 14 -11.07 -12.17 27.79
C LEU A 14 -10.10 -12.45 26.64
N LEU A 15 -8.81 -12.18 26.83
CA LEU A 15 -7.80 -12.35 25.79
C LEU A 15 -7.73 -13.81 25.30
N ARG A 16 -7.71 -14.77 26.23
CA ARG A 16 -7.67 -16.21 25.90
C ARG A 16 -8.89 -16.63 25.09
N THR A 17 -10.08 -16.28 25.58
CA THR A 17 -11.35 -16.64 24.94
C THR A 17 -11.44 -16.04 23.53
N ALA A 18 -11.02 -14.78 23.38
CA ALA A 18 -11.02 -14.12 22.08
C ALA A 18 -10.00 -14.73 21.12
N PHE A 19 -8.81 -15.11 21.61
CA PHE A 19 -7.80 -15.77 20.79
C PHE A 19 -8.25 -17.18 20.33
N ASP A 20 -8.89 -17.95 21.21
CA ASP A 20 -9.47 -19.25 20.84
C ASP A 20 -10.57 -19.08 19.76
N ALA A 21 -11.42 -18.05 19.90
CA ALA A 21 -12.42 -17.73 18.88
C ALA A 21 -11.77 -17.30 17.55
N TYR A 22 -10.67 -16.56 17.59
CA TYR A 22 -9.89 -16.20 16.40
C TYR A 22 -9.33 -17.44 15.68
N LEU A 23 -8.74 -18.38 16.42
CA LEU A 23 -8.25 -19.64 15.85
C LEU A 23 -9.38 -20.46 15.21
N GLU A 24 -10.57 -20.45 15.81
CA GLU A 24 -11.74 -21.11 15.23
C GLU A 24 -12.23 -20.43 13.94
N GLN A 25 -12.17 -19.09 13.85
CA GLN A 25 -12.44 -18.39 12.58
C GLN A 25 -11.45 -18.82 11.48
N LEU A 26 -10.17 -18.95 11.79
CA LEU A 26 -9.17 -19.43 10.83
C LEU A 26 -9.43 -20.87 10.38
N ARG A 27 -9.94 -21.73 11.27
CA ARG A 27 -10.22 -23.15 11.00
C ARG A 27 -11.48 -23.35 10.15
N THR A 28 -12.53 -22.59 10.44
CA THR A 28 -13.85 -22.74 9.80
C THR A 28 -13.91 -22.12 8.40
N GLY A 29 -13.01 -21.18 8.09
CA GLY A 29 -12.92 -20.55 6.77
C GLY A 29 -13.98 -19.46 6.55
N GLY A 30 -14.23 -19.12 5.29
CA GLY A 30 -15.12 -18.01 4.93
C GLY A 30 -14.56 -16.64 5.31
N LEU A 31 -13.23 -16.52 5.27
CA LEU A 31 -12.48 -15.28 5.46
C LEU A 31 -12.06 -14.71 4.12
N GLU A 32 -11.84 -13.40 4.09
CA GLU A 32 -11.37 -12.68 2.93
C GLU A 32 -9.97 -12.07 3.20
N PRO A 33 -9.03 -12.14 2.24
CA PRO A 33 -9.22 -12.54 0.84
C PRO A 33 -9.32 -14.06 0.66
N SER A 34 -10.20 -14.51 -0.24
CA SER A 34 -10.39 -15.94 -0.55
C SER A 34 -9.48 -16.46 -1.67
N GLU A 35 -8.74 -15.58 -2.33
CA GLU A 35 -7.79 -15.95 -3.39
C GLU A 35 -6.55 -16.67 -2.84
N GLY A 36 -5.94 -17.57 -3.60
CA GLY A 36 -4.67 -18.21 -3.20
C GLY A 36 -3.48 -17.25 -3.19
N PHE A 37 -2.40 -17.64 -2.49
CA PHE A 37 -1.12 -16.93 -2.53
C PHE A 37 -0.57 -16.83 -3.96
N LEU A 38 0.19 -15.77 -4.21
CA LEU A 38 0.94 -15.63 -5.45
C LEU A 38 2.10 -16.66 -5.48
N PRO A 39 2.32 -17.33 -6.62
CA PRO A 39 3.37 -18.33 -6.76
C PRO A 39 4.76 -17.68 -6.96
N TYR A 40 5.81 -18.50 -6.78
CA TYR A 40 7.21 -18.13 -7.03
C TYR A 40 7.75 -18.83 -8.29
N ASP A 41 6.95 -18.88 -9.35
CA ASP A 41 7.15 -19.67 -10.57
C ASP A 41 7.97 -18.96 -11.66
N PHE A 42 8.85 -18.03 -11.27
CA PHE A 42 9.51 -17.11 -12.21
C PHE A 42 11.02 -17.32 -12.35
N GLU A 43 11.63 -18.12 -11.50
CA GLU A 43 13.09 -18.25 -11.43
C GLU A 43 13.67 -18.90 -12.69
N GLU A 44 13.03 -19.97 -13.18
CA GLU A 44 13.48 -20.68 -14.39
C GLU A 44 13.38 -19.79 -15.64
N GLU A 45 12.29 -19.04 -15.78
CA GLU A 45 12.06 -18.12 -16.90
C GLU A 45 13.11 -17.01 -16.93
N ILE A 46 13.44 -16.45 -15.76
CA ILE A 46 14.46 -15.40 -15.62
C ILE A 46 15.85 -15.98 -15.91
N ALA A 47 16.18 -17.15 -15.36
CA ALA A 47 17.48 -17.81 -15.55
C ALA A 47 17.73 -18.25 -17.00
N ALA A 48 16.68 -18.50 -17.78
CA ALA A 48 16.77 -18.87 -19.19
C ALA A 48 17.26 -17.73 -20.11
N ARG A 49 17.35 -16.49 -19.61
CA ARG A 49 17.72 -15.30 -20.40
C ARG A 49 19.13 -14.82 -20.08
N GLN A 50 19.78 -14.19 -21.06
CA GLN A 50 21.03 -13.50 -20.86
C GLN A 50 20.79 -12.14 -20.20
N TRP A 51 21.50 -11.86 -19.11
CA TRP A 51 21.43 -10.59 -18.38
C TRP A 51 22.80 -9.91 -18.33
N SER A 52 22.81 -8.58 -18.30
CA SER A 52 23.96 -7.82 -17.82
C SER A 52 24.25 -8.20 -16.37
N TYR A 53 25.50 -8.30 -15.95
CA TYR A 53 25.81 -8.53 -14.54
C TYR A 53 25.61 -7.23 -13.75
N PRO A 54 24.84 -7.20 -12.62
CA PRO A 54 24.19 -8.31 -11.91
C PRO A 54 22.65 -8.42 -12.12
N GLY A 55 22.12 -7.96 -13.26
CA GLY A 55 20.70 -7.83 -13.60
C GLY A 55 19.79 -9.01 -13.29
N CYS A 56 20.21 -10.25 -13.57
CA CYS A 56 19.43 -11.45 -13.23
C CYS A 56 19.03 -11.49 -11.75
N ARG A 57 20.00 -11.21 -10.85
CA ARG A 57 19.78 -11.22 -9.40
C ARG A 57 18.92 -10.05 -8.94
N ILE A 58 19.02 -8.90 -9.60
CA ILE A 58 18.16 -7.74 -9.32
C ILE A 58 16.70 -8.13 -9.59
N VAL A 59 16.43 -8.63 -10.80
CA VAL A 59 15.07 -8.96 -11.22
C VAL A 59 14.47 -10.07 -10.36
N GLU A 60 15.20 -11.16 -10.12
CA GLU A 60 14.72 -12.29 -9.32
C GLU A 60 14.43 -11.89 -7.87
N ASN A 61 15.37 -11.24 -7.19
CA ASN A 61 15.20 -10.89 -5.78
C ASN A 61 14.10 -9.85 -5.59
N GLU A 62 14.04 -8.83 -6.43
CA GLU A 62 13.01 -7.78 -6.30
C GLU A 62 11.61 -8.31 -6.62
N LEU A 63 11.47 -9.23 -7.59
CA LEU A 63 10.19 -9.89 -7.86
C LEU A 63 9.79 -10.82 -6.71
N ARG A 64 10.75 -11.54 -6.10
CA ARG A 64 10.51 -12.37 -4.91
C ARG A 64 10.03 -11.51 -3.73
N GLU A 65 10.69 -10.40 -3.44
CA GLU A 65 10.28 -9.50 -2.35
C GLU A 65 8.92 -8.85 -2.60
N LEU A 66 8.63 -8.44 -3.84
CA LEU A 66 7.30 -7.95 -4.19
C LEU A 66 6.21 -9.01 -3.99
N THR A 67 6.53 -10.27 -4.30
CA THR A 67 5.63 -11.42 -4.07
C THR A 67 5.43 -11.67 -2.59
N ASN A 68 6.50 -11.66 -1.78
CA ASN A 68 6.46 -11.77 -0.33
C ASN A 68 5.56 -10.69 0.29
N ASP A 69 5.72 -9.44 -0.15
CA ASP A 69 4.97 -8.31 0.35
C ASP A 69 3.46 -8.45 0.10
N LEU A 70 3.07 -8.85 -1.12
CA LEU A 70 1.66 -9.08 -1.45
C LEU A 70 1.07 -10.28 -0.71
N ASN A 71 1.85 -11.36 -0.52
CA ASN A 71 1.43 -12.51 0.28
C ASN A 71 1.34 -12.17 1.78
N SER A 72 2.17 -11.26 2.29
CA SER A 72 2.07 -10.76 3.67
C SER A 72 0.83 -9.88 3.86
N TRP A 73 0.54 -9.01 2.88
CA TRP A 73 -0.68 -8.21 2.86
C TRP A 73 -1.93 -9.09 2.80
N HIS A 74 -1.92 -10.14 1.99
CA HIS A 74 -2.98 -11.15 1.95
C HIS A 74 -3.30 -11.70 3.35
N ASN A 75 -2.28 -12.20 4.05
CA ASN A 75 -2.44 -12.77 5.39
C ASN A 75 -2.96 -11.74 6.39
N SER A 76 -2.44 -10.52 6.34
CA SER A 76 -2.84 -9.47 7.28
C SER A 76 -4.30 -9.06 7.08
N LEU A 77 -4.80 -9.05 5.83
CA LEU A 77 -6.22 -8.83 5.54
C LEU A 77 -7.10 -9.99 6.02
N LEU A 78 -6.62 -11.23 5.88
CA LEU A 78 -7.32 -12.41 6.38
C LEU A 78 -7.43 -12.39 7.91
N TYR A 79 -6.34 -12.07 8.59
CA TYR A 79 -6.32 -11.94 10.05
C TYR A 79 -7.16 -10.77 10.54
N TRP A 80 -7.14 -9.65 9.84
CA TRP A 80 -8.06 -8.53 10.11
C TRP A 80 -9.51 -9.01 9.99
N ASN A 81 -9.90 -9.70 8.91
CA ASN A 81 -11.26 -10.19 8.77
C ASN A 81 -11.68 -11.14 9.90
N ALA A 82 -10.79 -12.04 10.33
CA ALA A 82 -11.06 -12.92 11.46
C ALA A 82 -11.28 -12.14 12.77
N TRP A 83 -10.42 -11.17 13.07
CA TRP A 83 -10.55 -10.34 14.27
C TRP A 83 -11.80 -9.46 14.26
N ASN A 84 -12.17 -8.91 13.10
CA ASN A 84 -13.44 -8.21 12.92
C ASN A 84 -14.62 -9.09 13.37
N LYS A 85 -14.67 -10.36 12.94
CA LYS A 85 -15.69 -11.33 13.36
C LYS A 85 -15.65 -11.68 14.85
N VAL A 86 -14.47 -11.74 15.46
CA VAL A 86 -14.32 -12.01 16.91
C VAL A 86 -14.75 -10.82 17.76
N ILE A 87 -14.50 -9.59 17.30
CA ILE A 87 -14.80 -8.36 18.03
C ILE A 87 -16.25 -7.91 17.83
N GLN A 88 -16.88 -8.24 16.70
CA GLN A 88 -18.25 -7.84 16.39
C GLN A 88 -19.27 -8.18 17.50
N PRO A 89 -19.26 -9.37 18.14
CA PRO A 89 -20.17 -9.68 19.24
C PRO A 89 -19.97 -8.78 20.48
N CYS A 90 -18.78 -8.21 20.67
CA CYS A 90 -18.45 -7.32 21.78
C CYS A 90 -18.90 -5.87 21.56
N HIS A 91 -19.61 -5.53 20.47
CA HIS A 91 -19.97 -4.13 20.16
C HIS A 91 -20.81 -3.42 21.23
N THR A 92 -21.51 -4.15 22.10
CA THR A 92 -22.28 -3.58 23.22
C THR A 92 -21.42 -3.37 24.48
N ASP A 93 -20.20 -3.90 24.52
CA ASP A 93 -19.24 -3.78 25.61
C ASP A 93 -17.99 -3.06 25.09
N GLU A 94 -18.05 -1.73 25.11
CA GLU A 94 -17.01 -0.88 24.51
C GLU A 94 -15.62 -1.12 25.12
N VAL A 95 -15.54 -1.47 26.41
CA VAL A 95 -14.27 -1.72 27.11
C VAL A 95 -13.62 -2.99 26.55
N LYS A 96 -14.36 -4.10 26.48
CA LYS A 96 -13.83 -5.34 25.91
C LYS A 96 -13.47 -5.18 24.43
N ALA A 97 -14.33 -4.50 23.66
CA ALA A 97 -14.06 -4.25 22.26
C ALA A 97 -12.81 -3.37 22.06
N TRP A 98 -12.57 -2.40 22.95
CA TRP A 98 -11.37 -1.58 22.95
C TRP A 98 -10.12 -2.40 23.26
N GLU A 99 -10.13 -3.16 24.36
CA GLU A 99 -9.02 -4.02 24.78
C GLU A 99 -8.57 -4.99 23.69
N LEU A 100 -9.53 -5.70 23.07
CA LEU A 100 -9.24 -6.63 21.98
C LEU A 100 -8.69 -5.93 20.73
N ARG A 101 -9.20 -4.74 20.40
CA ARG A 101 -8.71 -3.97 19.25
C ARG A 101 -7.27 -3.55 19.46
N SER A 102 -6.98 -2.92 20.59
CA SER A 102 -5.66 -2.38 20.88
C SER A 102 -4.60 -3.48 21.00
N GLU A 103 -4.94 -4.63 21.58
CA GLU A 103 -4.00 -5.74 21.75
C GLU A 103 -3.73 -6.49 20.42
N PHE A 104 -4.77 -6.80 19.65
CA PHE A 104 -4.63 -7.72 18.51
C PHE A 104 -4.82 -7.09 17.14
N LEU A 105 -5.67 -6.08 17.00
CA LEU A 105 -6.14 -5.62 15.69
C LEU A 105 -5.42 -4.37 15.20
N GLU A 106 -5.16 -3.38 16.05
CA GLU A 106 -4.60 -2.09 15.63
C GLU A 106 -3.28 -2.21 14.86
N PRO A 107 -2.28 -3.02 15.30
CA PRO A 107 -1.04 -3.18 14.54
C PRO A 107 -1.26 -3.79 13.14
N LEU A 108 -2.19 -4.74 13.02
CA LEU A 108 -2.54 -5.37 11.75
C LEU A 108 -3.20 -4.37 10.79
N VAL A 109 -4.18 -3.61 11.29
CA VAL A 109 -4.88 -2.59 10.52
C VAL A 109 -3.92 -1.49 10.09
N PHE A 110 -3.04 -1.05 10.99
CA PHE A 110 -2.01 -0.06 10.68
C PHE A 110 -1.13 -0.51 9.51
N TYR A 111 -0.62 -1.74 9.57
CA TYR A 111 0.15 -2.32 8.47
C TYR A 111 -0.64 -2.33 7.16
N CYS A 112 -1.90 -2.81 7.17
CA CYS A 112 -2.74 -2.91 5.98
C CYS A 112 -3.04 -1.53 5.37
N LEU A 113 -3.38 -0.53 6.19
CA LEU A 113 -3.72 0.82 5.72
C LEU A 113 -2.54 1.54 5.04
N PHE A 114 -1.30 1.12 5.34
CA PHE A 114 -0.10 1.63 4.68
C PHE A 114 0.25 0.90 3.37
N GLN A 115 -0.26 -0.32 3.16
CA GLN A 115 0.12 -1.13 2.01
C GLN A 115 -0.24 -0.48 0.67
N PRO A 116 -1.44 0.06 0.40
CA PRO A 116 -1.75 0.58 -0.93
C PRO A 116 -0.73 1.61 -1.45
N ALA A 117 -0.43 2.62 -0.65
CA ALA A 117 0.56 3.64 -0.98
C ALA A 117 1.97 3.04 -1.15
N SER A 118 2.35 2.12 -0.25
CA SER A 118 3.67 1.49 -0.25
C SER A 118 3.85 0.54 -1.44
N SER A 119 2.87 -0.31 -1.73
CA SER A 119 2.85 -1.23 -2.86
C SER A 119 2.94 -0.48 -4.18
N ARG A 120 2.20 0.62 -4.37
CA ARG A 120 2.32 1.47 -5.56
C ARG A 120 3.75 1.99 -5.78
N ASP A 121 4.40 2.44 -4.71
CA ASP A 121 5.80 2.88 -4.78
C ASP A 121 6.77 1.71 -5.03
N ARG A 122 6.53 0.55 -4.43
CA ARG A 122 7.33 -0.68 -4.64
C ARG A 122 7.20 -1.20 -6.06
N PHE A 123 6.00 -1.33 -6.61
CA PHE A 123 5.79 -1.65 -8.03
C PHE A 123 6.57 -0.68 -8.92
N THR A 124 6.44 0.63 -8.67
CA THR A 124 7.15 1.62 -9.47
C THR A 124 8.65 1.38 -9.45
N PHE A 125 9.22 1.04 -8.30
CA PHE A 125 10.64 0.73 -8.14
C PHE A 125 11.03 -0.58 -8.85
N VAL A 126 10.40 -1.70 -8.48
CA VAL A 126 10.72 -3.05 -8.99
C VAL A 126 10.59 -3.12 -10.51
N VAL A 127 9.49 -2.60 -11.06
CA VAL A 127 9.29 -2.60 -12.52
C VAL A 127 10.27 -1.66 -13.22
N THR A 128 10.65 -0.54 -12.60
CA THR A 128 11.70 0.33 -13.18
C THR A 128 13.01 -0.44 -13.30
N ASN A 129 13.44 -1.12 -12.24
CA ASN A 129 14.73 -1.81 -12.23
C ASN A 129 14.72 -3.01 -13.18
N ALA A 130 13.68 -3.84 -13.14
CA ALA A 130 13.56 -4.99 -14.02
C ALA A 130 13.55 -4.60 -15.50
N MET A 131 12.68 -3.65 -15.88
CA MET A 131 12.58 -3.24 -17.28
C MET A 131 13.79 -2.42 -17.76
N HIS A 132 14.53 -1.80 -16.84
CA HIS A 132 15.82 -1.20 -17.15
C HIS A 132 16.85 -2.28 -17.55
N GLN A 133 16.94 -3.37 -16.78
CA GLN A 133 17.79 -4.51 -17.11
C GLN A 133 17.39 -5.17 -18.43
N VAL A 134 16.08 -5.31 -18.69
CA VAL A 134 15.59 -5.80 -19.99
C VAL A 134 16.07 -4.90 -21.12
N ARG A 135 15.93 -3.56 -21.01
CA ARG A 135 16.37 -2.64 -22.07
C ARG A 135 17.87 -2.69 -22.32
N LEU A 136 18.69 -2.88 -21.28
CA LEU A 136 20.14 -3.06 -21.44
C LEU A 136 20.48 -4.26 -22.33
N MET A 137 19.62 -5.27 -22.37
CA MET A 137 19.81 -6.48 -23.18
C MET A 137 19.18 -6.41 -24.56
N VAL A 138 18.12 -5.62 -24.74
CA VAL A 138 17.33 -5.57 -25.98
C VAL A 138 17.73 -4.42 -26.90
N GLU A 139 18.13 -3.27 -26.35
CA GLU A 139 18.34 -2.04 -27.12
C GLU A 139 19.83 -1.70 -27.26
N ASN A 140 20.35 -1.77 -28.48
CA ASN A 140 21.73 -1.43 -28.76
C ASN A 140 22.00 0.06 -28.47
N GLY A 141 23.04 0.34 -27.69
CA GLY A 141 23.41 1.71 -27.28
C GLY A 141 22.55 2.29 -26.16
N TYR A 142 21.62 1.52 -25.58
CA TYR A 142 20.92 1.93 -24.36
C TYR A 142 21.91 2.09 -23.21
N LYS A 143 21.81 3.21 -22.48
CA LYS A 143 22.74 3.55 -21.40
C LYS A 143 22.22 3.00 -20.08
N ASP A 144 23.13 2.43 -19.30
CA ASP A 144 22.93 2.08 -17.89
C ASP A 144 22.86 3.34 -17.03
N TYR A 145 21.74 4.05 -17.14
CA TYR A 145 21.46 5.30 -16.46
C TYR A 145 19.94 5.54 -16.40
N LEU A 146 19.42 5.77 -15.20
CA LEU A 146 18.05 6.20 -14.98
C LEU A 146 17.97 7.67 -14.59
N GLU A 147 16.89 8.34 -15.00
CA GLU A 147 16.63 9.70 -14.55
C GLU A 147 16.54 9.75 -13.01
N GLY A 148 17.36 10.60 -12.39
CA GLY A 148 17.48 10.70 -10.94
C GLY A 148 18.79 10.14 -10.39
N ASP A 149 19.49 9.33 -11.19
CA ASP A 149 20.82 8.83 -10.85
C ASP A 149 21.84 9.97 -10.85
N ARG A 150 22.87 9.79 -10.03
CA ARG A 150 24.02 10.69 -10.02
C ARG A 150 24.79 10.52 -11.32
N LYS A 151 25.17 11.61 -11.96
CA LYS A 151 26.06 11.58 -13.13
C LYS A 151 27.53 11.55 -12.73
N THR A 152 27.84 12.05 -11.54
CA THR A 152 29.19 12.06 -10.96
C THR A 152 29.14 11.61 -9.50
N PRO A 153 30.25 11.09 -8.93
CA PRO A 153 30.29 10.66 -7.54
C PRO A 153 29.88 11.77 -6.54
N ASP A 154 30.20 13.02 -6.87
CA ASP A 154 30.00 14.19 -6.02
C ASP A 154 28.56 14.75 -6.06
N GLU A 155 27.76 14.35 -7.05
CA GLU A 155 26.36 14.78 -7.12
C GLU A 155 25.53 14.15 -5.98
N LYS A 156 24.66 14.95 -5.37
CA LYS A 156 23.69 14.42 -4.39
C LYS A 156 22.60 13.61 -5.11
N PRO A 157 22.09 12.52 -4.51
CA PRO A 157 20.96 11.78 -5.08
C PRO A 157 19.76 12.70 -5.25
N LYS A 158 19.09 12.64 -6.40
CA LYS A 158 17.82 13.34 -6.60
C LYS A 158 16.69 12.44 -6.17
N TYR A 159 16.09 12.75 -5.02
CA TYR A 159 14.88 12.07 -4.57
C TYR A 159 13.68 12.53 -5.39
N LEU A 160 13.23 11.67 -6.31
CA LEU A 160 12.05 11.93 -7.13
C LEU A 160 10.77 11.68 -6.32
N VAL A 161 9.81 12.60 -6.41
CA VAL A 161 8.44 12.36 -5.93
C VAL A 161 7.74 11.30 -6.79
N ARG A 162 6.72 10.62 -6.24
CA ARG A 162 5.99 9.51 -6.90
C ARG A 162 5.61 9.81 -8.35
N ARG A 163 5.02 10.99 -8.60
CA ARG A 163 4.62 11.42 -9.96
C ARG A 163 5.79 11.41 -10.96
N LEU A 164 6.98 11.81 -10.53
CA LEU A 164 8.17 11.81 -11.38
C LEU A 164 8.71 10.39 -11.58
N LYS A 165 8.69 9.54 -10.54
CA LYS A 165 9.05 8.12 -10.66
C LYS A 165 8.14 7.39 -11.65
N GLU A 166 6.83 7.59 -11.56
CA GLU A 166 5.86 7.01 -12.51
C GLU A 166 6.02 7.55 -13.93
N LYS A 167 6.35 8.84 -14.09
CA LYS A 167 6.65 9.42 -15.41
C LYS A 167 7.89 8.77 -16.03
N ARG A 168 8.95 8.60 -15.22
CA ARG A 168 10.18 7.90 -15.62
C ARG A 168 9.88 6.47 -16.04
N LEU A 169 9.12 5.72 -15.22
CA LEU A 169 8.71 4.36 -15.51
C LEU A 169 7.91 4.28 -16.81
N SER A 170 6.90 5.14 -16.97
CA SER A 170 6.07 5.21 -18.19
C SER A 170 6.91 5.46 -19.45
N LYS A 171 7.95 6.29 -19.36
CA LYS A 171 8.91 6.52 -20.46
C LYS A 171 9.82 5.31 -20.68
N LEU A 172 10.27 4.66 -19.61
CA LEU A 172 11.15 3.49 -19.69
C LEU A 172 10.50 2.35 -20.46
N ILE A 173 9.23 2.06 -20.16
CA ILE A 173 8.50 0.91 -20.73
C ILE A 173 7.75 1.26 -22.03
N SER A 174 8.00 2.43 -22.63
CA SER A 174 7.22 2.91 -23.78
C SER A 174 7.36 2.06 -25.04
N ILE A 175 8.37 1.21 -25.12
CA ILE A 175 8.58 0.31 -26.25
C ILE A 175 7.58 -0.87 -26.26
N TRP A 176 6.96 -1.17 -25.11
CA TRP A 176 5.88 -2.15 -24.96
C TRP A 176 4.56 -1.41 -24.77
N SER A 177 4.07 -0.77 -25.83
CA SER A 177 3.00 0.23 -25.72
C SER A 177 1.68 -0.33 -25.19
N ALA A 178 1.29 -1.55 -25.61
CA ALA A 178 0.04 -2.17 -25.17
C ALA A 178 0.09 -2.54 -23.67
N GLU A 179 1.14 -3.25 -23.26
CA GLU A 179 1.37 -3.70 -21.88
C GLU A 179 1.60 -2.52 -20.94
N LYS A 180 2.27 -1.46 -21.43
CA LYS A 180 2.44 -0.20 -20.70
C LYS A 180 1.12 0.43 -20.31
N GLU A 181 0.17 0.56 -21.22
CA GLU A 181 -1.09 1.25 -20.91
C GLU A 181 -1.89 0.48 -19.87
N GLU A 182 -1.98 -0.86 -20.00
CA GLU A 182 -2.60 -1.73 -19.00
C GLU A 182 -1.91 -1.59 -17.63
N PHE A 183 -0.59 -1.77 -17.58
CA PHE A 183 0.18 -1.73 -16.35
C PHE A 183 0.10 -0.37 -15.66
N MET A 184 0.29 0.73 -16.40
CA MET A 184 0.25 2.08 -15.82
C MET A 184 -1.16 2.46 -15.33
N ALA A 185 -2.22 1.97 -15.98
CA ALA A 185 -3.58 2.17 -15.51
C ALA A 185 -3.82 1.45 -14.18
N LEU A 186 -3.43 0.17 -14.09
CA LEU A 186 -3.55 -0.63 -12.86
C LEU A 186 -2.72 -0.07 -11.71
N LEU A 187 -1.47 0.32 -11.98
CA LEU A 187 -0.58 0.95 -10.99
C LEU A 187 -1.19 2.22 -10.40
N ARG A 188 -1.80 3.06 -11.24
CA ARG A 188 -2.39 4.34 -10.82
C ARG A 188 -3.72 4.18 -10.10
N ALA A 189 -4.40 3.05 -10.29
CA ALA A 189 -5.64 2.70 -9.60
C ALA A 189 -5.42 2.23 -8.15
N ILE A 190 -4.17 1.94 -7.75
CA ILE A 190 -3.78 1.67 -6.37
C ILE A 190 -3.61 3.01 -5.62
N ASP A 191 -4.07 3.07 -4.37
CA ASP A 191 -4.03 4.27 -3.53
C ASP A 191 -4.71 5.47 -4.22
N ASP A 192 -5.90 5.21 -4.76
CA ASP A 192 -6.71 6.21 -5.45
C ASP A 192 -7.43 7.16 -4.48
N GLU A 193 -7.95 8.27 -5.01
CA GLU A 193 -8.62 9.28 -4.19
C GLU A 193 -9.90 8.75 -3.52
N ALA A 194 -10.56 7.76 -4.13
CA ALA A 194 -11.71 7.08 -3.53
C ALA A 194 -11.30 6.33 -2.25
N TYR A 195 -10.24 5.52 -2.32
CA TYR A 195 -9.71 4.83 -1.15
C TYR A 195 -9.20 5.79 -0.07
N LYS A 196 -8.50 6.86 -0.45
CA LYS A 196 -8.07 7.87 0.52
C LYS A 196 -9.25 8.53 1.19
N LYS A 197 -10.32 8.85 0.46
CA LYS A 197 -11.54 9.41 1.06
C LYS A 197 -12.17 8.43 2.05
N GLU A 198 -12.33 7.17 1.66
CA GLU A 198 -12.92 6.13 2.51
C GLU A 198 -12.09 5.87 3.78
N THR A 199 -10.76 5.92 3.66
CA THR A 199 -9.84 5.73 4.80
C THR A 199 -9.45 7.02 5.52
N SER A 200 -10.15 8.13 5.25
CA SER A 200 -9.84 9.45 5.82
C SER A 200 -8.37 9.86 5.64
N ASP A 201 -7.75 9.45 4.54
CA ASP A 201 -6.36 9.67 4.17
C ASP A 201 -5.40 9.17 5.27
N TYR A 202 -5.72 7.99 5.83
CA TYR A 202 -5.12 7.44 7.04
C TYR A 202 -3.59 7.53 7.04
N ARG A 203 -2.95 6.95 6.02
CA ARG A 203 -1.49 6.89 5.90
C ARG A 203 -0.86 8.27 5.94
N ASN A 204 -1.39 9.22 5.19
CA ASN A 204 -0.87 10.58 5.13
C ASN A 204 -1.07 11.31 6.46
N ARG A 205 -2.26 11.22 7.04
CA ARG A 205 -2.56 11.85 8.33
C ARG A 205 -1.75 11.27 9.47
N HIS A 206 -1.60 9.95 9.54
CA HIS A 206 -0.82 9.30 10.57
C HIS A 206 0.69 9.59 10.43
N SER A 207 1.17 9.86 9.21
CA SER A 207 2.58 10.22 8.98
C SER A 207 2.92 11.69 9.28
N HIS A 208 1.94 12.60 9.26
CA HIS A 208 2.19 14.04 9.31
C HIS A 208 1.46 14.80 10.44
N ILE A 209 0.40 14.21 11.00
CA ILE A 209 -0.41 14.78 12.07
C ILE A 209 -0.91 13.63 12.99
N ILE A 210 -2.14 13.75 13.52
CA ILE A 210 -2.86 12.68 14.23
C ILE A 210 -3.90 12.09 13.26
N GLY A 211 -3.75 10.81 12.91
CA GLY A 211 -4.71 10.06 12.10
C GLY A 211 -6.01 9.72 12.85
N PRO A 212 -7.07 9.29 12.15
CA PRO A 212 -8.28 8.81 12.81
C PRO A 212 -7.96 7.59 13.69
N GLN A 213 -8.67 7.45 14.81
CA GLN A 213 -8.61 6.23 15.60
C GLN A 213 -9.32 5.07 14.91
N LEU A 214 -9.07 3.85 15.36
CA LEU A 214 -9.60 2.64 14.77
C LEU A 214 -10.83 2.16 15.56
N GLY A 215 -12.03 2.28 14.97
CA GLY A 215 -13.29 1.86 15.59
C GLY A 215 -13.87 2.82 16.64
N ILE A 216 -13.08 3.29 17.60
CA ILE A 216 -13.54 4.18 18.70
C ILE A 216 -12.63 5.39 18.83
N GLY A 217 -13.21 6.55 19.19
CA GLY A 217 -12.46 7.74 19.58
C GLY A 217 -12.41 8.82 18.51
N TYR A 218 -12.83 10.03 18.87
CA TYR A 218 -12.70 11.21 18.01
C TYR A 218 -11.34 11.85 18.19
N VAL A 219 -10.74 12.30 17.09
CA VAL A 219 -9.54 13.13 17.11
C VAL A 219 -9.82 14.48 16.48
N ARG A 220 -9.08 15.50 16.91
CA ARG A 220 -9.14 16.86 16.33
C ARG A 220 -10.51 17.52 16.42
N THR A 221 -11.21 17.41 17.56
CA THR A 221 -12.54 18.01 17.81
C THR A 221 -12.64 19.49 17.42
N VAL A 222 -11.51 20.21 17.45
CA VAL A 222 -11.37 21.57 16.94
C VAL A 222 -10.55 21.57 15.64
N VAL A 223 -11.12 22.14 14.57
CA VAL A 223 -10.42 22.35 13.29
C VAL A 223 -10.07 23.81 13.13
N ARG A 224 -8.78 24.08 12.93
CA ARG A 224 -8.28 25.38 12.49
C ARG A 224 -8.28 25.45 10.97
N SER A 225 -8.91 26.47 10.42
CA SER A 225 -8.85 26.82 8.99
C SER A 225 -8.36 28.26 8.83
N VAL A 226 -7.80 28.58 7.67
CA VAL A 226 -7.51 29.96 7.29
C VAL A 226 -8.52 30.32 6.21
N ARG A 227 -9.41 31.26 6.50
CA ARG A 227 -10.48 31.69 5.60
C ARG A 227 -10.49 33.21 5.48
N GLU A 228 -11.08 33.72 4.42
CA GLU A 228 -11.27 35.15 4.28
C GLU A 228 -12.22 35.67 5.38
N ASN A 229 -11.81 36.74 6.05
CA ASN A 229 -12.61 37.37 7.08
C ASN A 229 -13.78 38.08 6.41
N THR A 230 -14.97 37.91 6.98
CA THR A 230 -16.19 38.57 6.53
C THR A 230 -16.62 39.64 7.53
N THR A 231 -17.30 40.66 7.04
CA THR A 231 -17.99 41.67 7.85
C THR A 231 -19.43 41.76 7.40
N MET A 232 -20.36 41.81 8.36
CA MET A 232 -21.77 42.00 8.05
C MET A 232 -22.00 43.39 7.46
N THR A 233 -22.55 43.43 6.26
CA THR A 233 -22.94 44.66 5.56
C THR A 233 -24.45 44.71 5.45
N GLU A 234 -25.04 45.75 6.03
CA GLU A 234 -26.48 46.00 5.98
C GLU A 234 -26.93 46.28 4.54
N GLN A 235 -28.02 45.65 4.14
CA GLN A 235 -28.67 45.81 2.85
C GLN A 235 -29.79 46.86 2.93
N PRO A 236 -30.22 47.43 1.79
CA PRO A 236 -31.30 48.42 1.77
C PRO A 236 -32.64 47.94 2.33
N ASP A 237 -32.86 46.63 2.42
CA ASP A 237 -34.07 46.01 2.98
C ASP A 237 -33.96 45.70 4.49
N GLY A 238 -32.86 46.11 5.14
CA GLY A 238 -32.58 45.86 6.56
C GLY A 238 -32.02 44.48 6.87
N THR A 239 -31.74 43.66 5.84
CA THR A 239 -31.02 42.38 6.02
C THR A 239 -29.51 42.59 6.08
N TYR A 240 -28.75 41.59 6.52
CA TYR A 240 -27.29 41.65 6.55
C TYR A 240 -26.71 40.49 5.74
N ILE A 241 -25.65 40.77 4.98
CA ILE A 241 -24.86 39.76 4.28
C ILE A 241 -23.40 39.80 4.74
N ASP A 242 -22.75 38.65 4.74
CA ASP A 242 -21.32 38.54 4.98
C ASP A 242 -20.54 39.00 3.74
N THR A 243 -19.87 40.15 3.84
CA THR A 243 -19.03 40.69 2.77
C THR A 243 -17.55 40.36 3.04
N PRO A 244 -16.82 39.74 2.09
CA PRO A 244 -15.40 39.45 2.25
C PRO A 244 -14.56 40.73 2.40
N THR A 245 -13.58 40.69 3.31
CA THR A 245 -12.75 41.86 3.66
C THR A 245 -11.37 41.87 2.97
N GLY A 246 -11.04 40.86 2.17
CA GLY A 246 -9.70 40.68 1.59
C GLY A 246 -8.63 40.20 2.57
N LYS A 247 -8.93 40.09 3.88
CA LYS A 247 -7.99 39.67 4.91
C LYS A 247 -8.20 38.20 5.29
N MET A 248 -7.15 37.40 5.22
CA MET A 248 -7.18 36.02 5.68
C MET A 248 -7.02 35.96 7.20
N VAL A 249 -7.94 35.27 7.88
CA VAL A 249 -7.93 35.09 9.34
C VAL A 249 -8.01 33.62 9.71
N ALA A 250 -7.50 33.29 10.89
CA ALA A 250 -7.69 31.97 11.47
C ALA A 250 -9.13 31.84 11.98
N SER A 251 -9.79 30.74 11.62
CA SER A 251 -11.10 30.35 12.14
C SER A 251 -11.01 28.98 12.79
N TYR A 252 -11.74 28.82 13.89
CA TYR A 252 -11.84 27.56 14.62
C TYR A 252 -13.28 27.08 14.59
N SER A 253 -13.50 25.83 14.22
CA SER A 253 -14.80 25.16 14.31
C SER A 253 -14.72 23.96 15.24
N ILE A 254 -15.72 23.83 16.10
CA ILE A 254 -15.95 22.66 16.96
C ILE A 254 -16.83 21.68 16.17
N GLY A 255 -16.54 20.39 16.25
CA GLY A 255 -17.31 19.34 15.55
C GLY A 255 -16.80 18.99 14.15
N GLY A 256 -15.74 19.66 13.67
CA GLY A 256 -15.04 19.29 12.44
C GLY A 256 -14.03 18.14 12.62
N GLY A 257 -14.01 17.50 13.78
CA GLY A 257 -13.07 16.44 14.11
C GLY A 257 -13.14 15.24 13.17
N THR A 258 -12.10 14.43 13.18
CA THR A 258 -12.06 13.21 12.38
C THR A 258 -12.69 12.09 13.21
N PRO A 259 -13.82 11.50 12.76
CA PRO A 259 -14.43 10.36 13.43
C PRO A 259 -13.49 9.14 13.39
N PRO A 260 -13.71 8.15 14.26
CA PRO A 260 -12.99 6.89 14.14
C PRO A 260 -13.30 6.21 12.80
N LEU A 261 -12.32 5.48 12.30
CA LEU A 261 -12.46 4.72 11.07
C LEU A 261 -13.31 3.49 11.33
N ASP A 262 -14.32 3.27 10.47
CA ASP A 262 -15.13 2.06 10.45
C ASP A 262 -14.27 0.88 9.96
N LEU A 263 -14.02 -0.08 10.84
CA LEU A 263 -13.09 -1.18 10.59
C LEU A 263 -13.57 -2.15 9.52
N GLU A 264 -14.88 -2.32 9.32
CA GLU A 264 -15.41 -3.19 8.27
C GLU A 264 -15.33 -2.50 6.92
N LYS A 265 -15.71 -1.22 6.84
CA LYS A 265 -15.59 -0.44 5.60
C LYS A 265 -14.13 -0.27 5.19
N ALA A 266 -13.25 -0.01 6.14
CA ALA A 266 -11.83 0.11 5.90
C ALA A 266 -11.23 -1.23 5.43
N HIS A 267 -11.63 -2.36 6.03
CA HIS A 267 -11.23 -3.68 5.57
C HIS A 267 -11.66 -3.92 4.12
N ALA A 268 -12.94 -3.71 3.80
CA ALA A 268 -13.48 -3.90 2.47
C ALA A 268 -12.79 -3.01 1.42
N ALA A 269 -12.55 -1.74 1.76
CA ALA A 269 -11.82 -0.81 0.89
C ALA A 269 -10.36 -1.24 0.68
N ASN A 270 -9.69 -1.74 1.72
CA ASN A 270 -8.30 -2.19 1.64
C ASN A 270 -8.17 -3.52 0.87
N LEU A 271 -9.14 -4.43 1.04
CA LEU A 271 -9.26 -5.66 0.27
C LEU A 271 -9.38 -5.38 -1.25
N GLU A 272 -10.15 -4.37 -1.63
CA GLU A 272 -10.23 -3.95 -3.04
C GLU A 272 -8.89 -3.39 -3.54
N GLN A 273 -8.16 -2.62 -2.72
CA GLN A 273 -6.80 -2.17 -3.08
C GLN A 273 -5.82 -3.33 -3.24
N TYR A 274 -5.91 -4.35 -2.39
CA TYR A 274 -5.13 -5.57 -2.52
C TYR A 274 -5.43 -6.29 -3.83
N ARG A 275 -6.71 -6.44 -4.21
CA ARG A 275 -7.11 -7.02 -5.50
C ARG A 275 -6.58 -6.24 -6.70
N ARG A 276 -6.60 -4.91 -6.64
CA ARG A 276 -5.97 -4.06 -7.66
C ARG A 276 -4.46 -4.25 -7.73
N ALA A 277 -3.80 -4.38 -6.58
CA ALA A 277 -2.37 -4.68 -6.51
C ALA A 277 -2.03 -6.05 -7.12
N ARG A 278 -2.86 -7.08 -6.87
CA ARG A 278 -2.71 -8.38 -7.55
C ARG A 278 -2.84 -8.29 -9.06
N LYS A 279 -3.86 -7.58 -9.58
CA LYS A 279 -4.00 -7.35 -11.02
C LYS A 279 -2.79 -6.60 -11.60
N CYS A 280 -2.27 -5.62 -10.86
CA CYS A 280 -1.06 -4.90 -11.24
C CYS A 280 0.17 -5.83 -11.26
N TYR A 281 0.27 -6.78 -10.33
CA TYR A 281 1.32 -7.81 -10.32
C TYR A 281 1.23 -8.72 -11.54
N GLU A 282 0.05 -9.21 -11.88
CA GLU A 282 -0.17 -10.03 -13.08
C GLU A 282 0.19 -9.26 -14.36
N SER A 283 -0.22 -7.99 -14.46
CA SER A 283 0.16 -7.12 -15.57
C SER A 283 1.68 -6.88 -15.64
N TYR A 284 2.34 -6.72 -14.50
CA TYR A 284 3.80 -6.66 -14.44
C TYR A 284 4.46 -7.96 -14.93
N ARG A 285 3.99 -9.13 -14.48
CA ARG A 285 4.52 -10.44 -14.92
C ARG A 285 4.41 -10.57 -16.46
N LYS A 286 3.28 -10.17 -17.04
CA LYS A 286 3.10 -10.13 -18.51
C LYS A 286 4.11 -9.18 -19.18
N LEU A 287 4.24 -7.95 -18.69
CA LEU A 287 5.18 -6.97 -19.24
C LEU A 287 6.63 -7.48 -19.18
N LEU A 288 7.01 -8.09 -18.06
CA LEU A 288 8.34 -8.69 -17.89
C LEU A 288 8.55 -9.85 -18.87
N ALA A 289 7.56 -10.74 -19.04
CA ALA A 289 7.64 -11.85 -19.98
C ALA A 289 7.86 -11.36 -21.42
N VAL A 290 7.05 -10.39 -21.90
CA VAL A 290 7.21 -9.80 -23.24
C VAL A 290 8.59 -9.12 -23.38
N GLY A 291 9.07 -8.45 -22.34
CA GLY A 291 10.42 -7.90 -22.30
C GLY A 291 11.50 -8.96 -22.45
N MET A 292 11.37 -10.07 -21.70
CA MET A 292 12.31 -11.18 -21.71
C MET A 292 12.31 -11.98 -23.02
N GLU A 293 11.18 -12.07 -23.70
CA GLU A 293 11.08 -12.73 -25.02
C GLU A 293 12.02 -12.11 -26.06
N ALA A 294 12.22 -10.79 -25.99
CA ALA A 294 13.14 -10.06 -26.87
C ALA A 294 14.63 -10.22 -26.49
N MET A 295 14.93 -10.83 -25.33
CA MET A 295 16.31 -11.01 -24.85
C MET A 295 16.93 -12.30 -25.40
N PRO A 296 18.27 -12.31 -25.64
CA PRO A 296 18.99 -13.53 -25.98
C PRO A 296 18.82 -14.62 -24.90
N LEU A 297 18.79 -15.89 -25.33
CA LEU A 297 18.80 -17.02 -24.40
C LEU A 297 20.16 -17.14 -23.70
N ALA A 298 20.14 -17.55 -22.44
CA ALA A 298 21.37 -17.93 -21.75
C ALA A 298 22.01 -19.13 -22.49
N GLY A 299 23.28 -19.00 -22.88
CA GLY A 299 24.01 -20.13 -23.46
C GLY A 299 24.13 -21.29 -22.46
N LYS A 300 24.13 -22.54 -22.96
CA LYS A 300 24.44 -23.71 -22.11
C LYS A 300 25.74 -23.43 -21.32
N PRO A 301 25.80 -23.80 -20.03
CA PRO A 301 27.04 -23.67 -19.27
C PRO A 301 28.16 -24.40 -20.03
N ARG A 302 29.29 -23.72 -20.23
CA ARG A 302 30.53 -24.33 -20.73
C ARG A 302 31.02 -25.31 -19.67
N GLY A 303 30.51 -26.54 -19.72
CA GLY A 303 30.76 -27.54 -18.68
C GLY A 303 30.38 -28.96 -19.05
N GLU A 304 30.35 -29.29 -20.34
CA GLU A 304 30.29 -30.67 -20.85
C GLU A 304 30.83 -30.65 -22.29
N GLN A 305 32.11 -30.32 -22.44
CA GLN A 305 32.86 -30.56 -23.68
C GLN A 305 33.93 -31.61 -23.36
N GLY A 306 33.67 -32.85 -23.79
CA GLY A 306 34.68 -33.82 -24.21
C GLY A 306 35.59 -34.40 -23.13
N LYS A 307 35.13 -35.48 -22.48
CA LYS A 307 35.98 -36.66 -22.35
C LYS A 307 35.67 -37.56 -23.55
N THR A 308 36.34 -37.29 -24.67
CA THR A 308 36.53 -38.29 -25.71
C THR A 308 37.57 -39.29 -25.22
N GLU A 309 37.24 -40.57 -25.43
CA GLU A 309 38.00 -41.79 -25.15
C GLU A 309 39.43 -41.77 -25.69
#